data_AF-A0A954BCI5-F1
#
_entry.id   AF-A0A954BCI5-F1
#
_cell.length_a   1.000
_cell.length_b   1.000
_cell.length_c   1.000
_cell.angle_alpha   90.00
_cell.angle_beta   90.00
_cell.angle_gamma   90.00
#
_symmetry.space_group_name_H-M   'P 1'
#
loop_
_entity.id
_entity.type
_entity.pdbx_description
1 polymer ?
#
loop_
_entity_poly.entity_id
_entity_poly.type
_entity_poly.pdbx_seq_one_letter_code
_entity_poly.pdbx_strand_id
1 'polypeptide(L)'
;VISSDFIASALSQEPLGDHHEKLLANFLAQTEALMVGKTEGEVRAELEAQGLTKAEVDALTPHKIFPGGRPTNSILMEKLTPEALGALLALYEHKIFCEGALWGINSFDQWGVELGKTLAKAILPELAKLGEEKPEASAHDASTNALINRINAARAAQKNDQ
;
A
#
# COMPACT_ATOMS: atom_id res chain seq x y z
N VAL A 1 2.56 1.46 -15.24
CA VAL A 1 3.32 0.23 -14.87
C VAL A 1 3.69 0.37 -13.40
N ILE A 2 3.53 -0.68 -12.60
CA ILE A 2 3.91 -0.69 -11.18
C ILE A 2 5.06 -1.68 -11.06
N SER A 3 6.21 -1.22 -10.55
CA SER A 3 7.35 -2.08 -10.24
C SER A 3 7.18 -2.66 -8.84
N SER A 4 7.55 -3.93 -8.65
CA SER A 4 7.42 -4.62 -7.36
C SER A 4 8.73 -5.28 -6.93
N ASP A 5 9.14 -5.04 -5.69
CA ASP A 5 10.24 -5.78 -5.06
C ASP A 5 9.65 -6.96 -4.28
N PHE A 6 9.97 -8.18 -4.70
CA PHE A 6 9.64 -9.41 -3.99
C PHE A 6 10.82 -9.80 -3.10
N ILE A 7 10.57 -10.01 -1.81
CA ILE A 7 11.61 -10.32 -0.82
C ILE A 7 11.25 -11.63 -0.12
N ALA A 8 12.20 -12.57 -0.06
CA ALA A 8 12.01 -13.86 0.61
C ALA A 8 13.29 -14.33 1.31
N SER A 9 13.14 -15.30 2.23
CA SER A 9 14.26 -16.07 2.77
C SER A 9 14.19 -17.52 2.31
N ALA A 10 15.31 -18.11 1.90
CA ALA A 10 15.38 -19.50 1.47
C ALA A 10 15.06 -20.48 2.60
N LEU A 11 15.48 -20.16 3.82
CA LEU A 11 15.24 -20.96 5.02
C LEU A 11 14.12 -20.34 5.88
N SER A 12 13.25 -21.20 6.42
CA SER A 12 12.24 -20.81 7.40
C SER A 12 12.86 -20.56 8.78
N GLN A 13 12.24 -19.69 9.56
CA GLN A 13 12.50 -19.58 11.00
C GLN A 13 11.87 -20.73 11.77
N GLU A 14 10.68 -21.16 11.34
CA GLU A 14 9.90 -22.23 11.95
C GLU A 14 9.43 -23.19 10.83
N PRO A 15 10.08 -24.35 10.66
CA PRO A 15 9.67 -25.34 9.68
C PRO A 15 8.34 -25.98 10.08
N LEU A 16 7.28 -25.75 9.30
CA LEU A 16 5.96 -26.34 9.52
C LEU A 16 5.44 -27.00 8.24
N GLY A 17 5.50 -28.34 8.21
CA GLY A 17 5.06 -29.12 7.05
C GLY A 17 5.74 -28.64 5.77
N ASP A 18 4.93 -28.36 4.75
CA ASP A 18 5.34 -27.87 3.43
C ASP A 18 5.03 -26.37 3.21
N HIS A 19 4.83 -25.61 4.31
CA HIS A 19 4.38 -24.22 4.22
C HIS A 19 5.41 -23.32 3.53
N HIS A 20 6.70 -23.53 3.81
CA HIS A 20 7.76 -22.68 3.26
C HIS A 20 7.99 -22.95 1.78
N GLU A 21 7.87 -24.20 1.35
CA GLU A 21 7.92 -24.63 -0.04
C GLU A 21 6.76 -24.00 -0.83
N LYS A 22 5.54 -24.02 -0.28
CA LYS A 22 4.38 -23.34 -0.89
C LYS A 22 4.58 -21.83 -0.98
N LEU A 23 5.16 -21.20 0.05
CA LEU A 23 5.49 -19.77 0.05
C LEU A 23 6.49 -19.45 -1.07
N LEU A 24 7.60 -20.18 -1.14
CA LEU A 24 8.65 -19.97 -2.14
C LEU A 24 8.16 -20.26 -3.56
N ALA A 25 7.32 -21.28 -3.75
CA ALA A 25 6.69 -21.56 -5.03
C ALA A 25 5.84 -20.36 -5.51
N ASN A 26 5.07 -19.74 -4.61
CA ASN A 26 4.30 -18.54 -4.95
C ASN A 26 5.19 -17.32 -5.20
N PHE A 27 6.25 -17.12 -4.40
CA PHE A 27 7.23 -16.04 -4.62
C PHE A 27 7.80 -16.09 -6.04
N LEU A 28 8.23 -17.28 -6.49
CA LEU A 28 8.76 -17.47 -7.84
C LEU A 28 7.66 -17.29 -8.89
N ALA A 29 6.54 -17.99 -8.74
CA ALA A 29 5.45 -18.01 -9.71
C ALA A 29 4.85 -16.62 -9.97
N GLN A 30 4.76 -15.75 -8.96
CA GLN A 30 4.24 -14.40 -9.13
C GLN A 30 5.16 -13.52 -9.98
N THR A 31 6.47 -13.57 -9.74
CA THR A 31 7.43 -12.80 -10.54
C THR A 31 7.50 -13.28 -11.98
N GLU A 32 7.41 -14.60 -12.20
CA GLU A 32 7.31 -15.19 -13.53
C GLU A 32 6.01 -14.79 -14.23
N ALA A 33 4.85 -14.93 -13.58
CA ALA A 33 3.55 -14.57 -14.15
C ALA A 33 3.47 -13.08 -14.54
N LEU A 34 4.07 -12.20 -13.74
CA LEU A 34 4.16 -10.77 -14.05
C LEU A 34 5.03 -10.50 -15.30
N MET A 35 6.08 -11.28 -15.51
CA MET A 35 6.95 -11.20 -16.68
C MET A 35 6.27 -11.79 -17.93
N VAL A 36 5.80 -13.03 -17.87
CA VAL A 36 5.37 -13.78 -19.06
C VAL A 36 3.91 -13.52 -19.45
N GLY A 37 3.04 -13.29 -18.46
CA GLY A 37 1.61 -13.16 -18.72
C GLY A 37 0.97 -14.48 -19.20
N LYS A 38 -0.07 -14.35 -20.02
CA LYS A 38 -0.81 -15.44 -20.67
C LYS A 38 -1.52 -14.88 -21.90
N THR A 39 -1.15 -15.40 -23.07
CA THR A 39 -1.63 -14.96 -24.38
C THR A 39 -3.05 -15.41 -24.67
N GLU A 40 -3.71 -14.78 -25.65
CA GLU A 40 -5.05 -15.19 -26.10
C GLU A 40 -5.11 -16.66 -26.52
N GLY A 41 -4.11 -17.13 -27.28
CA GLY A 41 -4.04 -18.52 -27.74
C GLY A 41 -3.96 -19.53 -26.59
N GLU A 42 -3.14 -19.23 -25.58
CA GLU A 42 -3.03 -20.08 -24.38
C GLU A 42 -4.34 -20.10 -23.57
N VAL A 43 -4.97 -18.94 -23.39
CA VAL A 43 -6.27 -18.84 -22.69
C VAL A 43 -7.35 -19.64 -23.41
N ARG A 44 -7.44 -19.52 -24.74
CA ARG A 44 -8.43 -20.25 -25.53
C ARG A 44 -8.20 -21.76 -25.44
N ALA A 45 -6.97 -22.22 -25.63
CA ALA A 45 -6.63 -23.64 -25.52
C ALA A 45 -6.95 -24.21 -24.13
N GLU A 46 -6.70 -23.45 -23.07
CA GLU A 46 -7.01 -23.86 -21.69
C GLU A 46 -8.53 -23.96 -21.44
N LEU A 47 -9.31 -23.00 -21.92
CA LEU A 47 -10.77 -23.00 -21.78
C LEU A 47 -11.42 -24.12 -22.62
N GLU A 48 -10.92 -24.38 -23.83
CA GLU A 48 -11.38 -25.49 -24.67
C GLU A 48 -11.06 -26.84 -24.03
N ALA A 49 -9.88 -27.01 -23.43
CA ALA A 49 -9.51 -28.22 -22.71
C ALA A 49 -10.35 -28.48 -21.44
N GLN A 50 -10.94 -27.42 -20.86
CA GLN A 50 -11.91 -27.52 -19.77
C GLN A 50 -13.33 -27.94 -20.23
N GLY A 51 -13.54 -28.11 -21.55
CA GLY A 51 -14.80 -28.57 -22.13
C GLY A 51 -15.85 -27.47 -22.32
N LEU A 52 -15.45 -26.19 -22.31
CA LEU A 52 -16.36 -25.07 -22.52
C LEU A 52 -16.80 -24.97 -23.98
N THR A 53 -18.01 -24.48 -24.20
CA THR A 53 -18.51 -24.21 -25.56
C THR A 53 -17.76 -23.02 -26.19
N LYS A 54 -17.74 -22.96 -27.52
CA LYS A 54 -17.10 -21.84 -28.24
C LYS A 54 -17.61 -20.47 -27.78
N ALA A 55 -18.92 -20.35 -27.52
CA ALA A 55 -19.52 -19.10 -27.04
C ALA A 55 -19.00 -18.71 -25.65
N GLU A 56 -18.82 -19.67 -24.75
CA GLU A 56 -18.25 -19.43 -23.42
C GLU A 56 -16.76 -19.12 -23.49
N VAL A 57 -16.00 -19.80 -24.36
CA VAL A 57 -14.59 -19.49 -24.62
C VAL A 57 -14.47 -18.04 -25.10
N ASP A 58 -15.20 -17.67 -26.16
CA ASP A 58 -15.18 -16.32 -26.72
C ASP A 58 -15.55 -15.25 -25.69
N ALA A 59 -16.51 -15.53 -24.81
CA ALA A 59 -16.92 -14.62 -23.75
C ALA A 59 -15.86 -14.49 -22.63
N LEU A 60 -15.17 -15.57 -22.26
CA LEU A 60 -14.24 -15.60 -21.12
C LEU A 60 -12.81 -15.19 -21.49
N THR A 61 -12.38 -15.44 -22.73
CA THR A 61 -11.03 -15.16 -23.20
C THR A 61 -10.54 -13.74 -22.86
N PRO A 62 -11.26 -12.64 -23.18
CA PRO A 62 -10.75 -11.28 -22.92
C PRO A 62 -10.54 -10.99 -21.42
N HIS A 63 -11.21 -11.72 -20.51
CA HIS A 63 -11.09 -11.54 -19.07
C HIS A 63 -9.95 -12.36 -18.44
N LYS A 64 -9.37 -13.30 -19.19
CA LYS A 64 -8.33 -14.22 -18.71
C LYS A 64 -6.96 -14.02 -19.36
N ILE A 65 -6.83 -13.06 -20.28
CA ILE A 65 -5.55 -12.65 -20.85
C ILE A 65 -4.75 -11.88 -19.80
N PHE A 66 -3.47 -12.24 -19.67
CA PHE A 66 -2.52 -11.50 -18.86
C PHE A 66 -1.44 -10.92 -19.79
N PRO A 67 -1.28 -9.60 -19.91
CA PRO A 67 -0.36 -9.02 -20.89
C PRO A 67 1.13 -9.26 -20.58
N GLY A 68 1.47 -9.71 -19.36
CA GLY A 68 2.87 -9.83 -18.93
C GLY A 68 3.60 -8.49 -18.95
N GLY A 69 4.93 -8.53 -19.09
CA GLY A 69 5.79 -7.36 -19.24
C GLY A 69 5.80 -6.42 -18.03
N ARG A 70 5.49 -6.92 -16.83
CA ARG A 70 5.47 -6.14 -15.59
C ARG A 70 6.77 -6.38 -14.82
N PRO A 71 7.56 -5.33 -14.54
CA PRO A 71 8.89 -5.48 -13.96
C PRO A 71 8.82 -5.83 -12.46
N THR A 72 9.72 -6.72 -12.04
CA THR A 72 9.93 -7.10 -10.64
C THR A 72 11.42 -7.20 -10.33
N ASN A 73 11.78 -6.97 -9.07
CA ASN A 73 13.07 -7.40 -8.52
C ASN A 73 12.81 -8.55 -7.53
N SER A 74 13.67 -9.55 -7.53
CA SER A 74 13.63 -10.66 -6.57
C SER A 74 14.86 -10.59 -5.65
N ILE A 75 14.64 -10.25 -4.38
CA ILE A 75 15.69 -10.17 -3.36
C ILE A 75 15.56 -11.40 -2.45
N LEU A 76 16.53 -12.30 -2.53
CA LEU A 76 16.54 -13.53 -1.75
C LEU A 76 17.64 -13.48 -0.69
N MET A 77 17.27 -13.69 0.57
CA MET A 77 18.20 -13.91 1.67
C MET A 77 18.30 -15.41 1.96
N GLU A 78 19.40 -15.87 2.55
CA GLU A 78 19.50 -17.26 3.01
C GLU A 78 18.52 -17.53 4.16
N LYS A 79 18.55 -16.70 5.20
CA LYS A 79 17.65 -16.74 6.35
C LYS A 79 17.45 -15.33 6.89
N LEU A 80 16.27 -15.02 7.46
CA LEU A 80 16.00 -13.71 8.04
C LEU A 80 16.63 -13.57 9.45
N THR A 81 17.94 -13.40 9.51
CA THR A 81 18.69 -13.13 10.75
C THR A 81 18.69 -11.63 11.08
N PRO A 82 19.06 -11.20 12.30
CA PRO A 82 19.24 -9.78 12.62
C PRO A 82 20.23 -9.08 11.67
N GLU A 83 21.31 -9.77 11.29
CA GLU A 83 22.29 -9.27 10.31
C GLU A 83 21.65 -9.09 8.92
N ALA A 84 20.94 -10.10 8.42
CA ALA A 84 20.27 -10.02 7.11
C ALA A 84 19.20 -8.91 7.08
N LEU A 85 18.43 -8.76 8.16
CA LEU A 85 17.47 -7.67 8.30
C LEU A 85 18.16 -6.30 8.29
N GLY A 86 19.25 -6.14 9.04
CA GLY A 86 20.04 -4.90 9.04
C GLY A 86 20.58 -4.55 7.67
N ALA A 87 21.12 -5.55 6.94
CA ALA A 87 21.59 -5.36 5.57
C ALA A 87 20.46 -4.97 4.61
N LEU A 88 19.28 -5.57 4.74
CA LEU A 88 18.10 -5.22 3.93
C LEU A 88 17.63 -3.79 4.18
N LEU A 89 17.61 -3.33 5.43
CA LEU A 89 17.28 -1.95 5.78
C LEU A 89 18.30 -0.97 5.19
N ALA A 90 19.59 -1.22 5.40
CA ALA A 90 20.67 -0.39 4.87
C ALA A 90 20.63 -0.30 3.33
N LEU A 91 20.28 -1.40 2.64
CA LEU A 91 20.07 -1.40 1.19
C LEU A 91 19.02 -0.37 0.76
N TYR A 92 17.86 -0.33 1.43
CA TYR A 92 16.80 0.63 1.11
C TYR A 92 17.13 2.06 1.55
N GLU A 93 17.83 2.25 2.68
CA GLU A 93 18.33 3.56 3.09
C GLU A 93 19.27 4.16 2.03
N HIS A 94 20.21 3.36 1.52
CA HIS A 94 21.12 3.80 0.46
C HIS A 94 20.43 3.97 -0.89
N LYS A 95 19.40 3.15 -1.21
CA LYS A 95 18.54 3.37 -2.39
C LYS A 95 17.89 4.76 -2.33
N ILE A 96 17.23 5.09 -1.22
CA ILE A 96 16.56 6.38 -1.03
C ILE A 96 17.56 7.54 -1.05
N PHE A 97 18.74 7.37 -0.46
CA PHE A 97 19.81 8.36 -0.52
C PHE A 97 20.24 8.62 -1.97
N CYS A 98 20.52 7.56 -2.75
CA CYS A 98 20.93 7.68 -4.14
C CYS A 98 19.83 8.34 -5.00
N GLU A 99 18.56 7.95 -4.83
CA GLU A 99 17.43 8.56 -5.53
C GLU A 99 17.34 10.07 -5.24
N GLY A 100 17.48 10.47 -3.97
CA GLY A 100 17.49 11.88 -3.58
C GLY A 100 18.68 12.65 -4.16
N ALA A 101 19.87 12.07 -4.12
CA ALA A 101 21.07 12.66 -4.70
C ALA A 101 20.95 12.86 -6.22
N LEU A 102 20.36 11.87 -6.92
CA LEU A 102 20.08 11.95 -8.36
C LEU A 102 19.06 13.04 -8.70
N TRP A 103 18.01 13.20 -7.87
CA TRP A 103 17.00 14.24 -8.05
C TRP A 103 17.42 15.61 -7.52
N GLY A 104 18.58 15.73 -6.87
CA GLY A 104 19.06 16.98 -6.29
C GLY A 104 18.18 17.50 -5.15
N ILE A 105 17.51 16.60 -4.42
CA ILE A 105 16.67 16.92 -3.26
C ILE A 105 17.35 16.48 -1.97
N ASN A 106 16.97 17.10 -0.86
CA ASN A 106 17.46 16.72 0.46
C ASN A 106 16.59 15.61 1.06
N SER A 107 17.05 14.36 1.01
CA SER A 107 16.35 13.21 1.61
C SER A 107 16.27 13.23 3.13
N PHE A 108 16.92 14.19 3.80
CA PHE A 108 17.05 14.23 5.26
C PHE A 108 16.25 15.36 5.91
N ASP A 109 15.49 16.16 5.15
CA ASP A 109 14.54 17.12 5.71
C ASP A 109 13.08 16.67 5.59
N GLN A 110 12.21 17.38 6.31
CA GLN A 110 10.80 17.03 6.44
C GLN A 110 9.93 18.26 6.73
N TRP A 111 10.21 19.39 6.07
CA TRP A 111 9.53 20.67 6.34
C TRP A 111 8.02 20.64 6.09
N GLY A 112 7.55 19.75 5.21
CA GLY A 112 6.14 19.61 4.85
C GLY A 112 5.20 19.30 6.02
N VAL A 113 5.72 18.82 7.17
CA VAL A 113 4.90 18.48 8.34
C VAL A 113 4.52 19.70 9.19
N GLU A 114 5.18 20.84 9.03
CA GLU A 114 5.10 21.96 9.97
C GLU A 114 3.80 22.76 9.87
N LEU A 115 3.26 22.93 8.66
CA LEU A 115 2.00 23.65 8.47
C LEU A 115 0.84 22.94 9.17
N GLY A 116 0.73 21.61 9.00
CA GLY A 116 -0.30 20.82 9.65
C GLY A 116 -0.24 20.89 11.18
N LYS A 117 0.97 20.86 11.76
CA LYS A 117 1.15 21.03 13.22
C LYS A 117 0.73 22.41 13.69
N THR A 118 1.04 23.46 12.93
CA THR A 118 0.66 24.84 13.26
C THR A 118 -0.85 25.02 13.21
N LEU A 119 -1.50 24.56 12.12
CA LEU A 119 -2.95 24.63 11.97
C LEU A 119 -3.67 23.82 13.06
N ALA A 120 -3.20 22.61 13.35
CA ALA A 120 -3.79 21.77 14.40
C ALA A 120 -3.70 22.43 15.79
N LYS A 121 -2.57 23.07 16.13
CA LYS A 121 -2.42 23.83 17.38
C LYS A 121 -3.39 25.01 17.47
N ALA A 122 -3.67 25.68 16.35
CA ALA A 122 -4.62 26.79 16.29
C ALA A 122 -6.08 26.31 16.40
N ILE A 123 -6.43 25.21 15.73
CA ILE A 123 -7.80 24.66 15.71
C ILE A 123 -8.16 23.99 17.05
N LEU A 124 -7.20 23.31 17.70
CA LEU A 124 -7.46 22.55 18.92
C LEU A 124 -8.25 23.31 20.02
N PRO A 125 -7.92 24.56 20.40
CA PRO A 125 -8.70 25.32 21.40
C PRO A 125 -10.10 25.74 20.94
N GLU A 126 -10.39 25.73 19.65
CA GLU A 126 -11.71 26.04 19.08
C GLU A 126 -12.68 24.85 19.16
N LEU A 127 -12.16 23.63 19.33
CA LEU A 127 -12.98 22.45 19.52
C LEU A 127 -13.53 22.37 20.95
N ALA A 128 -14.84 22.16 21.05
CA ALA A 128 -15.53 21.92 22.30
C ALA A 128 -15.11 20.58 22.91
N LYS A 129 -15.00 20.52 24.25
CA LYS A 129 -15.09 19.25 24.98
C LYS A 129 -16.53 18.72 24.95
N LEU A 130 -16.73 17.48 25.38
CA LEU A 130 -18.07 16.91 25.50
C LEU A 130 -18.91 17.74 26.48
N GLY A 131 -20.10 18.13 26.04
CA GLY A 131 -21.03 18.97 26.80
C GLY A 131 -20.59 20.43 27.03
N GLU A 132 -19.56 20.88 26.31
CA GLU A 132 -19.17 22.29 26.23
C GLU A 132 -19.80 22.94 24.99
N GLU A 133 -20.30 24.16 25.15
CA GLU A 133 -20.70 25.00 24.02
C GLU A 133 -19.55 25.94 23.64
N LYS A 134 -19.36 26.15 22.34
CA LYS A 134 -18.36 27.06 21.78
C LYS A 134 -19.05 28.08 20.86
N PRO A 135 -18.51 29.31 20.74
CA PRO A 135 -18.99 30.25 19.74
C PRO A 135 -18.76 29.71 18.32
N GLU A 136 -19.51 30.27 17.36
CA GLU A 136 -19.38 29.90 15.96
C GLU A 136 -17.98 30.26 15.41
N ALA A 137 -17.31 29.28 14.80
CA ALA A 137 -16.02 29.45 14.17
C ALA A 137 -16.14 30.34 12.92
N SER A 138 -15.24 31.32 12.81
CA SER A 138 -15.18 32.29 11.70
C SER A 138 -13.75 32.63 11.27
N ALA A 139 -12.74 32.05 11.92
CA ALA A 139 -11.33 32.40 11.70
C ALA A 139 -10.68 31.66 10.51
N HIS A 140 -11.32 30.62 9.99
CA HIS A 140 -10.77 29.78 8.91
C HIS A 140 -11.55 29.95 7.60
N ASP A 141 -11.20 29.16 6.60
CA ASP A 141 -12.02 29.04 5.39
C ASP A 141 -13.40 28.45 5.72
N ALA A 142 -14.36 28.62 4.79
CA ALA A 142 -15.74 28.20 4.98
C ALA A 142 -15.90 26.69 5.25
N SER A 143 -15.06 25.84 4.65
CA SER A 143 -15.12 24.39 4.87
C SER A 143 -14.69 24.04 6.29
N THR A 144 -13.54 24.57 6.72
CA THR A 144 -12.99 24.33 8.05
C THR A 144 -13.91 24.87 9.15
N ASN A 145 -14.43 26.10 9.01
CA ASN A 145 -15.38 26.67 9.97
C ASN A 145 -16.65 25.81 10.09
N ALA A 146 -17.24 25.40 8.95
CA ALA A 146 -18.45 24.59 8.95
C ALA A 146 -18.24 23.24 9.65
N LEU A 147 -17.06 22.61 9.46
CA LEU A 147 -16.71 21.36 10.13
C LEU A 147 -16.50 21.55 11.64
N ILE A 148 -15.79 22.60 12.06
CA ILE A 148 -15.61 22.92 13.50
C ILE A 148 -16.98 23.13 14.16
N ASN A 149 -17.87 23.90 13.54
CA ASN A 149 -19.21 24.18 14.07
C ASN A 149 -20.05 22.92 14.17
N ARG A 150 -20.02 22.06 13.15
CA ARG A 150 -20.75 20.78 13.17
C ARG A 150 -20.23 19.84 14.27
N ILE A 151 -18.91 19.77 14.47
CA ILE A 151 -18.28 18.97 15.53
C ILE A 151 -18.69 19.51 16.90
N ASN A 152 -18.59 20.82 17.11
CA ASN A 152 -18.93 21.46 18.37
C ASN A 152 -20.42 21.26 18.73
N ALA A 153 -21.33 21.42 17.76
CA ALA A 153 -22.75 21.17 17.96
C ALA A 153 -23.04 19.71 18.36
N ALA A 154 -22.40 18.73 17.70
CA ALA A 154 -22.55 17.33 18.03
C ALA A 154 -22.05 17.00 19.45
N ARG A 155 -20.92 17.60 19.86
CA ARG A 155 -20.33 17.40 21.20
C ARG A 155 -21.13 18.09 22.31
N ALA A 156 -21.74 19.23 22.04
CA ALA A 156 -22.62 19.91 22.98
C ALA A 156 -23.90 19.09 23.23
N ALA A 157 -24.51 18.52 22.17
CA ALA A 157 -25.72 17.72 22.28
C ALA A 157 -25.57 16.46 23.13
N GLN A 158 -24.38 15.84 23.14
CA GLN A 158 -24.08 14.65 23.95
C GLN A 158 -24.05 14.87 25.47
N LYS A 159 -24.23 16.11 25.95
CA LYS A 159 -24.46 16.39 27.38
C LYS A 159 -25.82 15.88 27.87
N ASN A 160 -26.77 15.70 26.97
CA ASN A 160 -28.19 15.49 27.29
C ASN A 160 -28.61 14.01 27.32
N ASP A 161 -27.70 13.08 27.04
CA ASP A 161 -27.94 11.62 27.00
C ASP A 161 -27.30 10.85 28.18
N GLN A 162 -26.80 11.54 29.21
CA GLN A 162 -26.42 10.99 30.53
C GLN A 162 -27.18 11.72 31.64
#